data_AF-A0A6F9XLS1-F1
#
_entry.id   AF-A0A6F9XLS1-F1
#
_cell.length_a   1.000
_cell.length_b   1.000
_cell.length_c   1.000
_cell.angle_alpha   90.00
_cell.angle_beta   90.00
_cell.angle_gamma   90.00
#
_symmetry.space_group_name_H-M   'P 1'
#
loop_
_entity.id
_entity.type
_entity.pdbx_description
1 polymer ?
#
loop_
_entity_poly.entity_id
_entity_poly.type
_entity_poly.pdbx_seq_one_letter_code
_entity_poly.pdbx_strand_id
1 'polypeptide(L)'
;MKFLKKISTLHLFNPHRKIERFGINLVVGFSLLFFGATISFMTYHHKQFVKMMTVDSNGSVSDFSRTDDVSLTLNKIRMSKDHHHAYIPVTFSDISKMSPLAKSYKVVIWTAKDRAKILYHVKGHLVMFGPTGRAVLVLDSTEKIQSQPLLVYIINTKKIPSTTADDVASQDKNSEYGNYDVATFKINPGAYSIQKHADVINNLDINSKNGIGLLYHYSFGDKDIKSLQAQIKNKNSLIKKNLAIANNLTTQLKLAGYHVPDAPKYLKSNWRPFDVVNINTGKTATGIDFDNYDYDSNSDPDLVAFSDTLQNSNGSDMHDSSAEMSNETETTAGTNAAQQWSDLQTAWTNIFQAKREIYVDIYGQLSKIKHQENNIFSQTTVGKQSNVVLRSPVEVD
;
A
#
# COMPACT_ATOMS: atom_id res chain seq x y z
N MET A 1 -12.19 76.15 6.78
CA MET A 1 -13.49 75.60 6.34
C MET A 1 -13.96 76.28 5.03
N LYS A 2 -13.24 76.09 3.91
CA LYS A 2 -13.61 76.59 2.57
C LYS A 2 -12.97 75.71 1.47
N PHE A 3 -13.28 74.41 1.45
CA PHE A 3 -12.82 73.50 0.39
C PHE A 3 -13.86 72.44 -0.02
N LEU A 4 -15.15 72.72 0.22
CA LEU A 4 -16.25 71.85 -0.16
C LEU A 4 -17.38 72.65 -0.83
N LYS A 5 -17.08 73.31 -1.96
CA LYS A 5 -18.12 73.94 -2.78
C LYS A 5 -17.84 73.96 -4.28
N LYS A 6 -17.02 73.02 -4.79
CA LYS A 6 -16.67 72.96 -6.22
C LYS A 6 -16.44 71.55 -6.75
N ILE A 7 -17.34 70.62 -6.44
CA ILE A 7 -17.48 69.34 -7.17
C ILE A 7 -18.95 69.19 -7.60
N SER A 8 -19.45 70.16 -8.36
CA SER A 8 -20.78 70.08 -8.97
C SER A 8 -20.81 70.75 -10.36
N THR A 9 -19.75 70.58 -11.14
CA THR A 9 -19.71 70.97 -12.57
C THR A 9 -18.66 70.14 -13.31
N LEU A 10 -18.88 68.83 -13.39
CA LEU A 10 -18.36 68.05 -14.52
C LEU A 10 -19.56 67.67 -15.37
N HIS A 11 -19.60 68.24 -16.57
CA HIS A 11 -20.59 68.01 -17.64
C HIS A 11 -20.76 66.50 -17.91
N LEU A 12 -21.62 65.85 -17.12
CA LEU A 12 -21.88 64.42 -17.21
C LEU A 12 -23.14 64.07 -18.03
N PHE A 13 -23.83 65.03 -18.64
CA PHE A 13 -25.05 64.78 -19.41
C PHE A 13 -25.07 65.53 -20.75
N ASN A 14 -24.24 65.09 -21.70
CA ASN A 14 -24.30 65.53 -23.10
C ASN A 14 -24.65 64.29 -23.96
N PRO A 15 -25.68 64.31 -24.83
CA PRO A 15 -26.14 63.12 -25.56
C PRO A 15 -25.05 62.46 -26.43
N HIS A 16 -24.09 63.22 -26.96
CA HIS A 16 -22.95 62.67 -27.70
C HIS A 16 -21.96 61.84 -26.85
N ARG A 17 -21.93 62.04 -25.51
CA ARG A 17 -21.09 61.25 -24.59
C ARG A 17 -21.71 59.91 -24.19
N LYS A 18 -22.96 59.61 -24.57
CA LYS A 18 -23.61 58.32 -24.27
C LYS A 18 -22.97 57.17 -25.04
N ILE A 19 -22.62 57.40 -26.31
CA ILE A 19 -21.93 56.41 -27.16
C ILE A 19 -20.48 56.22 -26.69
N GLU A 20 -19.78 57.30 -26.33
CA GLU A 20 -18.42 57.25 -25.79
C GLU A 20 -18.36 56.44 -24.47
N ARG A 21 -19.29 56.67 -23.55
CA ARG A 21 -19.39 55.88 -22.30
C ARG A 21 -19.75 54.43 -22.54
N PHE A 22 -20.63 54.16 -23.51
CA PHE A 22 -20.95 52.79 -23.89
C PHE A 22 -19.71 52.09 -24.45
N GLY A 23 -18.95 52.75 -25.33
CA GLY A 23 -17.68 52.25 -25.85
C GLY A 23 -16.64 51.99 -24.74
N ILE A 24 -16.44 52.93 -23.82
CA ILE A 24 -15.51 52.76 -22.69
C ILE A 24 -15.95 51.60 -21.78
N ASN A 25 -17.23 51.51 -21.43
CA ASN A 25 -17.74 50.41 -20.60
C ASN A 25 -17.62 49.06 -21.29
N LEU A 26 -17.84 49.01 -22.61
CA LEU A 26 -17.66 47.80 -23.41
C LEU A 26 -16.19 47.40 -23.46
N VAL A 27 -15.27 48.33 -23.72
CA VAL A 27 -13.82 48.07 -23.70
C VAL A 27 -13.36 47.60 -22.32
N VAL A 28 -13.81 48.23 -21.24
CA VAL A 28 -13.48 47.82 -19.86
C VAL A 28 -14.05 46.43 -19.57
N GLY A 29 -15.30 46.16 -19.96
CA GLY A 29 -15.94 44.85 -19.80
C GLY A 29 -15.23 43.74 -20.57
N PHE A 30 -14.88 43.97 -21.84
CA PHE A 30 -14.10 43.04 -22.65
C PHE A 30 -12.68 42.85 -22.11
N SER A 31 -12.04 43.92 -21.63
CA SER A 31 -10.72 43.82 -21.00
C SER A 31 -10.78 42.94 -19.74
N LEU A 32 -11.78 43.16 -18.88
CA LEU A 32 -11.99 42.34 -17.69
C LEU A 32 -12.26 40.87 -18.04
N LEU A 33 -13.05 40.60 -19.07
CA LEU A 33 -13.29 39.24 -19.55
C LEU A 33 -12.00 38.60 -20.11
N PHE A 34 -11.21 39.35 -20.88
CA PHE A 34 -9.96 38.86 -21.44
C PHE A 34 -8.92 38.57 -20.34
N PHE A 35 -8.78 39.45 -19.34
CA PHE A 35 -7.94 39.20 -18.17
C PHE A 35 -8.44 38.01 -17.34
N GLY A 36 -9.76 37.89 -17.15
CA GLY A 36 -10.36 36.75 -16.46
C GLY A 36 -10.09 35.43 -17.19
N ALA A 37 -10.27 35.40 -18.51
CA ALA A 37 -10.02 34.23 -19.35
C ALA A 37 -8.54 33.83 -19.35
N THR A 38 -7.62 34.79 -19.48
CA THR A 38 -6.17 34.53 -19.46
C THR A 38 -5.69 34.03 -18.09
N ILE A 39 -6.13 34.63 -16.98
CA ILE A 39 -5.80 34.14 -15.63
C ILE A 39 -6.36 32.73 -15.40
N SER A 40 -7.60 32.48 -15.82
CA SER A 40 -8.23 31.16 -15.69
C SER A 40 -7.49 30.10 -16.51
N PHE A 41 -7.11 30.44 -17.75
CA PHE A 41 -6.29 29.60 -18.62
C PHE A 41 -4.91 29.33 -18.02
N MET A 42 -4.20 30.35 -17.53
CA MET A 42 -2.90 30.17 -16.87
C MET A 42 -3.00 29.32 -15.60
N THR A 43 -4.04 29.55 -14.79
CA THR A 43 -4.27 28.77 -13.55
C THR A 43 -4.60 27.32 -13.88
N TYR A 44 -5.41 27.08 -14.90
CA TYR A 44 -5.71 25.74 -15.39
C TYR A 44 -4.44 25.03 -15.87
N HIS A 45 -3.63 25.68 -16.72
CA HIS A 45 -2.37 25.13 -17.20
C HIS A 45 -1.35 24.91 -16.09
N HIS A 46 -1.26 25.81 -15.12
CA HIS A 46 -0.38 25.65 -13.97
C HIS A 46 -0.82 24.48 -13.09
N LYS A 47 -2.12 24.33 -12.81
CA LYS A 47 -2.65 23.17 -12.07
C LYS A 47 -2.39 21.86 -12.80
N GLN A 48 -2.55 21.83 -14.13
CA GLN A 48 -2.24 20.64 -14.93
C GLN A 48 -0.73 20.36 -14.95
N PHE A 49 0.11 21.38 -15.07
CA PHE A 49 1.55 21.26 -14.99
C PHE A 49 2.00 20.72 -13.63
N VAL A 50 1.50 21.27 -12.53
CA VAL A 50 1.81 20.77 -11.18
C VAL A 50 1.35 19.32 -11.05
N LYS A 51 0.11 18.99 -11.44
CA LYS A 51 -0.39 17.60 -11.42
C LYS A 51 0.51 16.65 -12.22
N MET A 52 0.97 17.07 -13.40
CA MET A 52 1.89 16.31 -14.26
C MET A 52 3.29 16.18 -13.63
N MET A 53 3.78 17.21 -12.96
CA MET A 53 5.08 17.22 -12.27
C MET A 53 5.07 16.48 -10.92
N THR A 54 3.87 16.22 -10.37
CA THR A 54 3.65 15.53 -9.09
C THR A 54 3.01 14.16 -9.23
N VAL A 55 2.96 13.55 -10.42
CA VAL A 55 2.35 12.21 -10.61
C VAL A 55 3.13 11.17 -9.80
N ASP A 56 2.76 11.03 -8.54
CA ASP A 56 3.02 9.87 -7.73
C ASP A 56 1.96 8.85 -8.16
N SER A 57 2.37 7.95 -9.06
CA SER A 57 1.50 6.89 -9.55
C SER A 57 1.32 5.76 -8.52
N ASN A 58 1.79 5.94 -7.27
CA ASN A 58 1.64 4.97 -6.20
C ASN A 58 0.16 4.65 -5.94
N GLY A 59 -0.16 3.36 -5.93
CA GLY A 59 -1.52 2.83 -5.81
C GLY A 59 -2.35 2.92 -7.10
N SER A 60 -1.79 3.44 -8.21
CA SER A 60 -2.49 3.42 -9.49
C SER A 60 -2.59 1.99 -10.00
N VAL A 61 -3.79 1.62 -10.45
CA VAL A 61 -4.10 0.30 -11.02
C VAL A 61 -4.26 0.45 -12.53
N SER A 62 -3.69 -0.48 -13.28
CA SER A 62 -3.90 -0.63 -14.72
C SER A 62 -4.30 -2.06 -14.99
N ASP A 63 -5.40 -2.25 -15.71
CA ASP A 63 -5.80 -3.59 -16.15
C ASP A 63 -5.07 -3.96 -17.45
N PHE A 64 -4.94 -5.27 -17.65
CA PHE A 64 -4.48 -5.85 -18.90
C PHE A 64 -5.61 -5.86 -19.93
N SER A 65 -5.32 -5.48 -21.17
CA SER A 65 -6.35 -5.26 -22.20
C SER A 65 -7.10 -6.51 -22.66
N ARG A 66 -6.58 -7.71 -22.41
CA ARG A 66 -7.18 -8.99 -22.87
C ARG A 66 -7.24 -10.06 -21.79
N THR A 67 -6.48 -9.94 -20.70
CA THR A 67 -6.54 -10.88 -19.58
C THR A 67 -7.45 -10.31 -18.50
N ASP A 68 -8.71 -10.71 -18.54
CA ASP A 68 -9.69 -10.33 -17.52
C ASP A 68 -9.20 -10.77 -16.12
N ASP A 69 -9.48 -9.92 -15.11
CA ASP A 69 -9.10 -10.08 -13.70
C ASP A 69 -7.60 -9.96 -13.36
N VAL A 70 -6.73 -9.64 -14.31
CA VAL A 70 -5.33 -9.32 -14.00
C VAL A 70 -5.11 -7.81 -14.05
N SER A 71 -4.86 -7.25 -12.88
CA SER A 71 -4.52 -5.84 -12.72
C SER A 71 -3.07 -5.67 -12.26
N LEU A 72 -2.47 -4.57 -12.68
CA LEU A 72 -1.13 -4.15 -12.33
C LEU A 72 -1.24 -2.94 -11.41
N THR A 73 -0.81 -3.12 -10.16
CA THR A 73 -0.73 -2.03 -9.18
C THR A 73 0.68 -1.46 -9.16
N LEU A 74 0.79 -0.15 -9.37
CA LEU A 74 2.02 0.59 -9.20
C LEU A 74 2.29 0.87 -7.74
N ASN A 75 3.48 0.51 -7.28
CA ASN A 75 3.95 0.90 -5.96
C ASN A 75 4.79 2.19 -6.06
N LYS A 76 5.13 2.73 -4.90
CA LYS A 76 5.91 3.96 -4.78
C LYS A 76 7.22 3.88 -5.57
N ILE A 77 7.38 4.79 -6.52
CA ILE A 77 8.60 4.94 -7.32
C ILE A 77 9.74 5.37 -6.41
N ARG A 78 10.93 4.82 -6.67
CA ARG A 78 12.18 5.20 -6.00
C ARG A 78 13.20 5.68 -7.02
N MET A 79 14.03 6.63 -6.63
CA MET A 79 15.09 7.17 -7.47
C MET A 79 16.43 7.15 -6.73
N SER A 80 17.49 6.88 -7.48
CA SER A 80 18.86 7.00 -7.01
C SER A 80 19.19 8.44 -6.61
N LYS A 81 20.19 8.61 -5.75
CA LYS A 81 20.60 9.93 -5.25
C LYS A 81 21.16 10.81 -6.37
N ASP A 82 21.81 10.18 -7.34
CA ASP A 82 22.40 10.83 -8.52
C ASP A 82 21.39 11.15 -9.64
N HIS A 83 20.16 10.63 -9.54
CA HIS A 83 19.08 10.75 -10.53
C HIS A 83 19.33 10.00 -11.84
N HIS A 84 20.25 9.05 -11.89
CA HIS A 84 20.50 8.26 -13.10
C HIS A 84 19.66 6.97 -13.17
N HIS A 85 19.11 6.53 -12.03
CA HIS A 85 18.36 5.29 -11.92
C HIS A 85 17.01 5.53 -11.25
N ALA A 86 15.94 5.03 -11.87
CA ALA A 86 14.60 5.00 -11.29
C ALA A 86 14.05 3.58 -11.26
N TYR A 87 13.36 3.25 -10.17
CA TYR A 87 12.83 1.92 -9.89
C TYR A 87 11.34 2.08 -9.67
N ILE A 88 10.56 1.51 -10.59
CA ILE A 88 9.10 1.52 -10.55
C ILE A 88 8.64 0.11 -10.19
N PRO A 89 8.34 -0.17 -8.91
CA PRO A 89 7.85 -1.48 -8.52
C PRO A 89 6.39 -1.62 -8.92
N VAL A 90 6.04 -2.80 -9.42
CA VAL A 90 4.71 -3.17 -9.86
C VAL A 90 4.33 -4.51 -9.25
N THR A 91 3.04 -4.69 -8.97
CA THR A 91 2.48 -5.93 -8.43
C THR A 91 1.31 -6.36 -9.31
N PHE A 92 1.33 -7.61 -9.77
CA PHE A 92 0.24 -8.24 -10.50
C PHE A 92 -0.75 -8.83 -9.49
N SER A 93 -2.05 -8.66 -9.72
CA SER A 93 -3.10 -9.25 -8.87
C SER A 93 -3.05 -10.79 -8.89
N ASP A 94 -2.79 -11.37 -10.07
CA ASP A 94 -2.69 -12.81 -10.25
C ASP A 94 -1.65 -13.15 -11.33
N ILE A 95 -0.48 -13.62 -10.90
CA ILE A 95 0.61 -14.02 -11.80
C ILE A 95 0.38 -15.41 -12.42
N SER A 96 -0.54 -16.23 -11.90
CA SER A 96 -0.79 -17.58 -12.41
C SER A 96 -1.45 -17.56 -13.79
N LYS A 97 -2.24 -16.51 -14.06
CA LYS A 97 -2.83 -16.19 -15.37
C LYS A 97 -1.83 -15.53 -16.34
N MET A 98 -0.63 -15.22 -15.86
CA MET A 98 0.41 -14.48 -16.56
C MET A 98 1.73 -15.25 -16.64
N SER A 99 2.69 -14.74 -17.39
CA SER A 99 4.03 -15.35 -17.39
C SER A 99 4.84 -14.83 -16.20
N PRO A 100 5.44 -15.67 -15.36
CA PRO A 100 6.37 -15.21 -14.33
C PRO A 100 7.73 -14.75 -14.91
N LEU A 101 7.92 -14.88 -16.23
CA LEU A 101 9.20 -14.65 -16.90
C LEU A 101 9.23 -13.27 -17.56
N ALA A 102 10.18 -12.41 -17.20
CA ALA A 102 10.36 -11.07 -17.76
C ALA A 102 10.59 -11.07 -19.28
N LYS A 103 11.22 -12.12 -19.81
CA LYS A 103 11.43 -12.30 -21.26
C LYS A 103 10.12 -12.45 -22.06
N SER A 104 9.01 -12.78 -21.39
CA SER A 104 7.69 -12.82 -22.00
C SER A 104 7.07 -11.44 -22.17
N TYR A 105 7.71 -10.38 -21.68
CA TYR A 105 7.20 -9.03 -21.77
C TYR A 105 8.13 -8.12 -22.57
N LYS A 106 7.53 -7.14 -23.23
CA LYS A 106 8.21 -6.01 -23.86
C LYS A 106 7.72 -4.74 -23.18
N VAL A 107 8.66 -3.89 -22.75
CA VAL A 107 8.33 -2.58 -22.20
C VAL A 107 8.55 -1.53 -23.28
N VAL A 108 7.59 -0.62 -23.42
CA VAL A 108 7.69 0.53 -24.33
C VAL A 108 7.33 1.79 -23.54
N ILE A 109 8.16 2.82 -23.68
CA ILE A 109 8.02 4.08 -22.93
C ILE A 109 7.86 5.21 -23.93
N TRP A 110 6.83 6.02 -23.73
CA TRP A 110 6.50 7.19 -24.53
C TRP A 110 6.42 8.40 -23.62
N THR A 111 6.46 9.60 -24.20
CA THR A 111 6.04 10.79 -23.47
C THR A 111 4.53 10.76 -23.30
N ALA A 112 4.02 11.20 -22.14
CA ALA A 112 2.57 11.23 -21.92
C ALA A 112 1.85 12.35 -22.70
N LYS A 113 2.61 13.20 -23.41
CA LYS A 113 2.11 14.26 -24.29
C LYS A 113 2.47 13.87 -25.72
N ASP A 114 1.45 13.71 -26.56
CA ASP A 114 1.62 13.33 -27.96
C ASP A 114 2.69 14.18 -28.65
N ARG A 115 3.63 13.49 -29.31
CA ARG A 115 4.73 14.06 -30.11
C ARG A 115 5.79 14.86 -29.33
N ALA A 116 5.80 14.85 -28.00
CA ALA A 116 6.91 15.42 -27.23
C ALA A 116 8.13 14.49 -27.23
N LYS A 117 9.34 15.06 -27.39
CA LYS A 117 10.59 14.30 -27.22
C LYS A 117 10.82 14.00 -25.73
N ILE A 118 11.37 12.82 -25.44
CA ILE A 118 11.87 12.51 -24.09
C ILE A 118 13.07 13.42 -23.83
N LEU A 119 13.13 14.05 -22.66
CA LEU A 119 14.15 15.05 -22.31
C LEU A 119 15.53 14.44 -21.98
N TYR A 120 15.62 13.10 -21.88
CA TYR A 120 16.81 12.36 -21.48
C TYR A 120 16.83 10.97 -22.14
N HIS A 121 18.03 10.41 -22.28
CA HIS A 121 18.23 9.09 -22.86
C HIS A 121 18.04 7.98 -21.83
N VAL A 122 16.88 7.34 -21.82
CA VAL A 122 16.55 6.27 -20.88
C VAL A 122 16.56 4.88 -21.53
N LYS A 123 17.09 3.91 -20.80
CA LYS A 123 17.03 2.48 -21.09
C LYS A 123 16.20 1.81 -20.00
N GLY A 124 15.38 0.83 -20.38
CA GLY A 124 14.47 0.16 -19.46
C GLY A 124 14.75 -1.35 -19.37
N HIS A 125 14.65 -1.89 -18.16
CA HIS A 125 14.64 -3.32 -17.88
C HIS A 125 13.43 -3.68 -17.03
N LEU A 126 12.68 -4.72 -17.42
CA LEU A 126 11.72 -5.34 -16.52
C LEU A 126 12.41 -6.48 -15.77
N VAL A 127 12.40 -6.42 -14.44
CA VAL A 127 12.87 -7.48 -13.56
C VAL A 127 11.65 -8.14 -12.93
N MET A 128 11.37 -9.40 -13.26
CA MET A 128 10.27 -10.17 -12.69
C MET A 128 10.80 -11.10 -11.60
N PHE A 129 10.23 -11.03 -10.40
CA PHE A 129 10.62 -11.87 -9.27
C PHE A 129 9.86 -13.20 -9.28
N GLY A 130 9.96 -13.92 -10.40
CA GLY A 130 9.36 -15.24 -10.58
C GLY A 130 7.86 -15.31 -10.25
N PRO A 131 7.40 -16.33 -9.50
CA PRO A 131 5.98 -16.54 -9.21
C PRO A 131 5.43 -15.63 -8.09
N THR A 132 6.19 -14.65 -7.61
CA THR A 132 5.71 -13.74 -6.54
C THR A 132 4.67 -12.73 -7.04
N GLY A 133 4.48 -12.61 -8.35
CA GLY A 133 3.65 -11.57 -8.95
C GLY A 133 4.18 -10.16 -8.72
N ARG A 134 5.46 -10.02 -8.36
CA ARG A 134 6.12 -8.72 -8.16
C ARG A 134 7.15 -8.51 -9.25
N ALA A 135 7.28 -7.26 -9.71
CA ALA A 135 8.28 -6.89 -10.68
C ALA A 135 8.75 -5.45 -10.47
N VAL A 136 9.91 -5.10 -11.01
CA VAL A 136 10.40 -3.72 -11.03
C VAL A 136 10.79 -3.35 -12.44
N LEU A 137 10.24 -2.25 -12.93
CA LEU A 137 10.78 -1.57 -14.09
C LEU A 137 11.94 -0.68 -13.63
N VAL A 138 13.15 -1.05 -14.05
CA VAL A 138 14.38 -0.30 -13.83
C VAL A 138 14.61 0.61 -15.03
N LEU A 139 14.74 1.90 -14.78
CA LEU A 139 15.07 2.91 -15.77
C LEU A 139 16.47 3.44 -15.49
N ASP A 140 17.37 3.28 -16.46
CA ASP A 140 18.75 3.74 -16.41
C ASP A 140 18.97 4.82 -17.45
N SER A 141 19.64 5.90 -17.06
CA SER A 141 19.93 7.02 -17.96
C SER A 141 21.37 7.49 -17.79
N THR A 142 22.04 7.76 -18.90
CA THR A 142 23.38 8.38 -18.88
C THR A 142 23.33 9.84 -18.42
N GLU A 143 22.18 10.47 -18.57
CA GLU A 143 21.87 11.83 -18.09
C GLU A 143 20.96 11.76 -16.85
N LYS A 144 20.87 12.84 -16.09
CA LYS A 144 19.92 12.88 -14.96
C LYS A 144 18.49 12.75 -15.49
N ILE A 145 17.74 11.79 -14.97
CA ILE A 145 16.31 11.61 -15.20
C ILE A 145 15.60 12.87 -14.73
N GLN A 146 15.03 13.61 -15.68
CA GLN A 146 14.31 14.84 -15.41
C GLN A 146 12.84 14.56 -15.08
N SER A 147 12.19 15.50 -14.41
CA SER A 147 10.75 15.43 -14.17
C SER A 147 10.00 15.55 -15.48
N GLN A 148 9.50 14.42 -15.99
CA GLN A 148 8.72 14.34 -17.21
C GLN A 148 7.71 13.20 -17.08
N PRO A 149 6.41 13.45 -17.33
CA PRO A 149 5.42 12.39 -17.41
C PRO A 149 5.70 11.45 -18.59
N LEU A 150 5.82 10.18 -18.28
CA LEU A 150 5.99 9.08 -19.23
C LEU A 150 4.73 8.21 -19.25
N LEU A 151 4.41 7.69 -20.43
CA LEU A 151 3.40 6.66 -20.63
C LEU A 151 4.13 5.34 -20.88
N VAL A 152 3.89 4.36 -20.03
CA VAL A 152 4.57 3.06 -20.06
C VAL A 152 3.57 2.00 -20.47
N TYR A 153 3.97 1.19 -21.44
CA TYR A 153 3.26 0.00 -21.91
C TYR A 153 4.05 -1.23 -21.49
N ILE A 154 3.43 -2.16 -20.78
CA ILE A 154 3.95 -3.50 -20.54
C ILE A 154 3.14 -4.44 -21.41
N ILE A 155 3.80 -5.00 -22.42
CA ILE A 155 3.18 -5.81 -23.47
C ILE A 155 3.56 -7.27 -23.24
N ASN A 156 2.59 -8.13 -23.00
CA ASN A 156 2.81 -9.57 -23.00
C ASN A 156 3.01 -10.06 -24.45
N THR A 157 4.18 -10.60 -24.73
CA THR A 157 4.59 -11.05 -26.07
C THR A 157 4.05 -12.42 -26.45
N LYS A 158 3.48 -13.18 -25.50
CA LYS A 158 2.72 -14.37 -25.84
C LYS A 158 1.44 -13.93 -26.54
N LYS A 159 1.30 -14.32 -27.81
CA LYS A 159 0.03 -14.14 -28.52
C LYS A 159 -1.04 -14.92 -27.77
N ILE A 160 -2.03 -14.21 -27.23
CA ILE A 160 -3.25 -14.85 -26.76
C ILE A 160 -4.01 -15.27 -28.02
N PRO A 161 -4.33 -16.57 -28.19
CA PRO A 161 -5.13 -17.02 -29.31
C PRO A 161 -6.40 -16.17 -29.38
N SER A 162 -6.67 -15.61 -30.55
CA SER A 162 -7.87 -14.81 -30.78
C SER A 162 -9.09 -15.71 -30.56
N THR A 163 -9.70 -15.66 -29.38
CA THR A 163 -11.05 -16.19 -29.20
C THR A 163 -11.98 -15.22 -29.90
N THR A 164 -12.33 -15.59 -31.13
CA THR A 164 -13.40 -15.02 -31.97
C THR A 164 -13.29 -13.53 -32.31
N ALA A 165 -13.41 -13.25 -33.60
CA ALA A 165 -13.73 -11.92 -34.10
C ALA A 165 -15.03 -11.44 -33.40
N ASP A 166 -15.09 -10.13 -33.16
CA ASP A 166 -16.25 -9.40 -32.64
C ASP A 166 -16.53 -9.54 -31.14
N ASP A 167 -15.74 -8.85 -30.31
CA ASP A 167 -16.23 -7.98 -29.22
C ASP A 167 -15.11 -7.67 -28.21
N VAL A 168 -14.42 -6.54 -28.37
CA VAL A 168 -14.06 -5.64 -27.25
C VAL A 168 -14.05 -4.22 -27.80
N ALA A 169 -15.18 -3.54 -27.68
CA ALA A 169 -15.25 -2.11 -27.88
C ALA A 169 -14.42 -1.39 -26.80
N SER A 170 -13.73 -0.33 -27.23
CA SER A 170 -13.11 0.71 -26.38
C SER A 170 -11.79 0.35 -25.67
N GLN A 171 -10.69 0.33 -26.44
CA GLN A 171 -9.48 1.09 -26.06
C GLN A 171 -8.58 1.28 -27.30
N ASP A 172 -8.48 2.53 -27.73
CA ASP A 172 -7.52 3.08 -28.70
C ASP A 172 -7.22 2.24 -29.97
N LYS A 173 -8.06 2.40 -31.00
CA LYS A 173 -7.94 1.79 -32.34
C LYS A 173 -6.64 2.15 -33.10
N ASN A 174 -5.76 2.96 -32.52
CA ASN A 174 -4.46 3.33 -33.08
C ASN A 174 -3.27 2.51 -32.55
N SER A 175 -3.48 1.56 -31.64
CA SER A 175 -2.32 0.85 -31.08
C SER A 175 -1.82 -0.26 -32.03
N GLU A 176 -0.57 -0.12 -32.45
CA GLU A 176 0.25 -1.15 -33.13
C GLU A 176 0.31 -2.49 -32.35
N TYR A 177 -0.28 -2.53 -31.15
CA TYR A 177 -0.23 -3.62 -30.19
C TYR A 177 -1.58 -4.30 -29.94
N GLY A 178 -2.63 -4.03 -30.74
CA GLY A 178 -3.98 -4.61 -30.53
C GLY A 178 -4.06 -6.15 -30.53
N ASN A 179 -3.02 -6.84 -31.01
CA ASN A 179 -2.92 -8.31 -30.95
C ASN A 179 -2.27 -8.85 -29.66
N TYR A 180 -1.79 -7.96 -28.79
CA TYR A 180 -1.11 -8.29 -27.55
C TYR A 180 -1.95 -7.89 -26.35
N ASP A 181 -1.63 -8.51 -25.22
CA ASP A 181 -2.20 -8.13 -23.94
C ASP A 181 -1.31 -7.07 -23.29
N VAL A 182 -1.88 -5.89 -23.01
CA VAL A 182 -1.12 -4.68 -22.69
C VAL A 182 -1.68 -4.04 -21.42
N ALA A 183 -0.79 -3.74 -20.48
CA ALA A 183 -1.07 -2.83 -19.37
C ALA A 183 -0.43 -1.46 -19.67
N THR A 184 -1.16 -0.39 -19.40
CA THR A 184 -0.74 0.98 -19.72
C THR A 184 -0.89 1.88 -18.51
N PHE A 185 0.18 2.58 -18.13
CA PHE A 185 0.14 3.48 -16.98
C PHE A 185 1.06 4.69 -17.16
N LYS A 186 0.77 5.76 -16.42
CA LYS A 186 1.54 7.00 -16.44
C LYS A 186 2.41 7.11 -15.19
N ILE A 187 3.67 7.47 -15.38
CA ILE A 187 4.63 7.71 -14.29
C ILE A 187 5.36 9.03 -14.52
N ASN A 188 5.91 9.62 -13.46
CA ASN A 188 6.91 10.67 -13.59
C ASN A 188 8.10 10.34 -12.67
N PRO A 189 9.13 9.65 -13.16
CA PRO A 189 10.23 9.16 -12.31
C PRO A 189 11.09 10.29 -11.71
N GLY A 190 11.04 11.50 -12.28
CA GLY A 190 11.70 12.69 -11.74
C GLY A 190 10.77 13.62 -10.94
N ALA A 191 9.58 13.18 -10.54
CA ALA A 191 8.64 13.98 -9.75
C ALA A 191 9.25 14.41 -8.40
N TYR A 192 8.92 15.62 -7.94
CA TYR A 192 9.44 16.17 -6.68
C TYR A 192 9.05 15.34 -5.44
N SER A 193 7.93 14.61 -5.50
CA SER A 193 7.42 13.76 -4.42
C SER A 193 8.18 12.43 -4.28
N ILE A 194 9.02 12.05 -5.24
CA ILE A 194 9.74 10.79 -5.21
C ILE A 194 10.86 10.84 -4.17
N GLN A 195 10.82 9.88 -3.24
CA GLN A 195 11.84 9.75 -2.21
C GLN A 195 13.15 9.28 -2.82
N LYS A 196 14.20 10.06 -2.56
CA LYS A 196 15.58 9.72 -2.91
C LYS A 196 16.12 8.80 -1.84
N HIS A 197 16.64 7.65 -2.22
CA HIS A 197 17.28 6.72 -1.29
C HIS A 197 18.80 6.83 -1.42
N ALA A 198 19.48 7.04 -0.27
CA ALA A 198 20.80 7.64 -0.26
C ALA A 198 21.95 6.70 -0.66
N ASP A 199 21.88 5.38 -0.41
CA ASP A 199 23.14 4.62 -0.28
C ASP A 199 23.27 3.31 -1.08
N VAL A 200 22.19 2.68 -1.55
CA VAL A 200 22.29 1.31 -2.11
C VAL A 200 21.86 1.18 -3.57
N ILE A 201 21.42 2.28 -4.17
CA ILE A 201 20.73 2.27 -5.46
C ILE A 201 21.62 2.77 -6.62
N ASN A 202 22.63 3.60 -6.37
CA ASN A 202 23.38 4.27 -7.43
C ASN A 202 24.19 3.32 -8.35
N ASN A 203 24.40 2.06 -7.96
CA ASN A 203 25.13 1.05 -8.76
C ASN A 203 24.60 -0.37 -8.52
N LEU A 204 23.27 -0.52 -8.46
CA LEU A 204 22.68 -1.82 -8.21
C LEU A 204 22.88 -2.74 -9.43
N ASP A 205 23.71 -3.78 -9.30
CA ASP A 205 23.89 -4.78 -10.35
C ASP A 205 22.71 -5.76 -10.37
N ILE A 206 21.73 -5.47 -11.23
CA ILE A 206 20.52 -6.28 -11.45
C ILE A 206 20.80 -7.69 -12.00
N ASN A 207 22.05 -8.02 -12.36
CA ASN A 207 22.42 -9.37 -12.79
C ASN A 207 23.09 -10.19 -11.67
N SER A 208 23.39 -9.57 -10.52
CA SER A 208 24.00 -10.24 -9.38
C SER A 208 22.96 -10.69 -8.34
N LYS A 209 23.28 -11.75 -7.59
CA LYS A 209 22.46 -12.23 -6.46
C LYS A 209 22.19 -11.14 -5.43
N ASN A 210 23.25 -10.41 -5.06
CA ASN A 210 23.14 -9.34 -4.06
C ASN A 210 22.31 -8.17 -4.60
N GLY A 211 22.51 -7.76 -5.85
CA GLY A 211 21.75 -6.66 -6.45
C GLY A 211 20.27 -6.98 -6.60
N ILE A 212 19.91 -8.19 -7.08
CA ILE A 212 18.50 -8.60 -7.16
C ILE A 212 17.85 -8.68 -5.76
N GLY A 213 18.55 -9.24 -4.77
CA GLY A 213 18.07 -9.28 -3.39
C GLY A 213 17.81 -7.88 -2.83
N LEU A 214 18.76 -6.96 -3.01
CA LEU A 214 18.62 -5.56 -2.59
C LEU A 214 17.47 -4.87 -3.34
N LEU A 215 17.33 -5.11 -4.65
CA LEU A 215 16.25 -4.54 -5.44
C LEU A 215 14.89 -4.97 -4.90
N TYR A 216 14.70 -6.26 -4.65
CA TYR A 216 13.47 -6.78 -4.06
C TYR A 216 13.21 -6.19 -2.67
N HIS A 217 14.22 -6.17 -1.81
CA HIS A 217 14.12 -5.66 -0.45
C HIS A 217 13.71 -4.18 -0.42
N TYR A 218 14.35 -3.34 -1.22
CA TYR A 218 13.97 -1.93 -1.31
C TYR A 218 12.62 -1.76 -1.99
N SER A 219 12.30 -2.50 -3.03
CA SER A 219 11.05 -2.32 -3.74
C SER A 219 9.83 -2.79 -2.94
N PHE A 220 9.97 -3.85 -2.14
CA PHE A 220 8.85 -4.51 -1.45
C PHE A 220 9.14 -4.89 0.00
N GLY A 221 10.30 -5.51 0.28
CA GLY A 221 10.64 -6.09 1.59
C GLY A 221 10.54 -5.10 2.75
N ASP A 222 11.09 -3.89 2.60
CA ASP A 222 11.03 -2.82 3.61
C ASP A 222 9.60 -2.53 4.10
N LYS A 223 8.65 -2.48 3.17
CA LYS A 223 7.25 -2.14 3.48
C LYS A 223 6.58 -3.30 4.21
N ASP A 224 6.78 -4.52 3.72
CA ASP A 224 6.20 -5.73 4.30
C ASP A 224 6.74 -5.96 5.71
N ILE A 225 8.07 -5.85 5.90
CA ILE A 225 8.73 -5.98 7.21
C ILE A 225 8.23 -4.89 8.16
N LYS A 226 8.14 -3.62 7.73
CA LYS A 226 7.64 -2.54 8.59
C LYS A 226 6.18 -2.75 8.99
N SER A 227 5.34 -3.24 8.07
CA SER A 227 3.94 -3.58 8.38
C SER A 227 3.86 -4.66 9.46
N LEU A 228 4.63 -5.74 9.33
CA LEU A 228 4.68 -6.83 10.32
C LEU A 228 5.26 -6.35 11.66
N GLN A 229 6.30 -5.52 11.65
CA GLN A 229 6.84 -4.90 12.87
C GLN A 229 5.81 -4.00 13.58
N ALA A 230 5.01 -3.24 12.81
CA ALA A 230 3.93 -2.43 13.36
C ALA A 230 2.83 -3.31 13.99
N GLN A 231 2.49 -4.44 13.37
CA GLN A 231 1.57 -5.42 13.93
C GLN A 231 2.11 -6.00 15.24
N ILE A 232 3.38 -6.42 15.31
CA ILE A 232 4.02 -6.87 16.56
C ILE A 232 3.92 -5.81 17.65
N LYS A 233 4.21 -4.54 17.32
CA LYS A 233 4.11 -3.44 18.29
C LYS A 233 2.68 -3.26 18.81
N ASN A 234 1.67 -3.34 17.93
CA ASN A 234 0.27 -3.27 18.31
C ASN A 234 -0.11 -4.43 19.24
N LYS A 235 0.20 -5.66 18.84
CA LYS A 235 -0.10 -6.86 19.64
C LYS A 235 0.61 -6.84 21.01
N ASN A 236 1.86 -6.38 21.09
CA ASN A 236 2.54 -6.15 22.37
C ASN A 236 1.84 -5.10 23.26
N SER A 237 1.30 -4.03 22.66
CA SER A 237 0.50 -3.06 23.39
C SER A 237 -0.81 -3.66 23.92
N LEU A 238 -1.46 -4.51 23.12
CA LEU A 238 -2.67 -5.25 23.52
C LEU A 238 -2.37 -6.21 24.67
N ILE A 239 -1.27 -6.96 24.61
CA ILE A 239 -0.81 -7.84 25.69
C ILE A 239 -0.61 -7.03 26.97
N LYS A 240 0.09 -5.90 26.91
CA LYS A 240 0.32 -5.05 28.09
C LYS A 240 -0.98 -4.54 28.69
N LYS A 241 -1.95 -4.11 27.86
CA LYS A 241 -3.27 -3.65 28.30
C LYS A 241 -4.04 -4.77 28.99
N ASN A 242 -4.16 -5.93 28.36
CA ASN A 242 -4.89 -7.06 28.94
C ASN A 242 -4.20 -7.61 30.20
N LEU A 243 -2.87 -7.57 30.28
CA LEU A 243 -2.15 -7.97 31.50
C LEU A 243 -2.49 -7.06 32.67
N ALA A 244 -2.60 -5.74 32.44
CA ALA A 244 -3.02 -4.79 33.47
C ALA A 244 -4.47 -5.02 33.92
N ILE A 245 -5.38 -5.30 32.97
CA ILE A 245 -6.78 -5.65 33.25
C ILE A 245 -6.83 -6.94 34.09
N ALA A 246 -6.14 -7.99 33.64
CA ALA A 246 -6.11 -9.28 34.31
C ALA A 246 -5.59 -9.17 35.75
N ASN A 247 -4.51 -8.41 35.97
CA ASN A 247 -3.96 -8.19 37.31
C ASN A 247 -4.94 -7.43 38.23
N ASN A 248 -5.66 -6.44 37.69
CA ASN A 248 -6.67 -5.70 38.44
C ASN A 248 -7.85 -6.62 38.84
N LEU A 249 -8.44 -7.31 37.86
CA LEU A 249 -9.56 -8.24 38.10
C LEU A 249 -9.18 -9.36 39.06
N THR A 250 -7.99 -9.94 38.91
CA THR A 250 -7.46 -10.95 39.86
C THR A 250 -7.39 -10.39 41.28
N THR A 251 -6.94 -9.14 41.44
CA THR A 251 -6.86 -8.49 42.76
C THR A 251 -8.25 -8.23 43.33
N GLN A 252 -9.19 -7.74 42.51
CA GLN A 252 -10.57 -7.48 42.93
C GLN A 252 -11.29 -8.75 43.37
N LEU A 253 -11.20 -9.83 42.58
CA LEU A 253 -11.80 -11.11 42.90
C LEU A 253 -11.21 -11.71 44.18
N LYS A 254 -9.89 -11.64 44.37
CA LYS A 254 -9.23 -12.10 45.61
C LYS A 254 -9.65 -11.26 46.83
N LEU A 255 -9.74 -9.93 46.70
CA LEU A 255 -10.22 -9.05 47.76
C LEU A 255 -11.68 -9.31 48.13
N ALA A 256 -12.50 -9.71 47.16
CA ALA A 256 -13.89 -10.11 47.37
C ALA A 256 -14.05 -11.53 47.94
N GLY A 257 -12.94 -12.23 48.23
CA GLY A 257 -12.96 -13.55 48.87
C GLY A 257 -13.11 -14.73 47.89
N TYR A 258 -12.89 -14.53 46.59
CA TYR A 258 -12.91 -15.62 45.61
C TYR A 258 -11.53 -16.26 45.42
N HIS A 259 -11.52 -17.57 45.23
CA HIS A 259 -10.33 -18.33 44.90
C HIS A 259 -10.07 -18.28 43.38
N VAL A 260 -9.26 -17.31 42.95
CA VAL A 260 -8.81 -17.21 41.55
C VAL A 260 -7.71 -18.26 41.29
N PRO A 261 -7.83 -19.10 40.25
CA PRO A 261 -6.80 -20.06 39.86
C PRO A 261 -5.44 -19.42 39.57
N ASP A 262 -4.40 -20.24 39.56
CA ASP A 262 -3.07 -19.80 39.16
C ASP A 262 -3.06 -19.22 37.75
N ALA A 263 -2.27 -18.16 37.58
CA ALA A 263 -2.06 -17.49 36.31
C ALA A 263 -1.60 -18.50 35.23
N PRO A 264 -2.26 -18.55 34.05
CA PRO A 264 -1.86 -19.43 32.96
C PRO A 264 -0.39 -19.29 32.56
N LYS A 265 0.25 -20.39 32.16
CA LYS A 265 1.67 -20.45 31.75
C LYS A 265 2.03 -19.39 30.70
N TYR A 266 1.10 -19.08 29.80
CA TYR A 266 1.31 -18.15 28.70
C TYR A 266 1.34 -16.69 29.12
N LEU A 267 1.05 -16.35 30.38
CA LEU A 267 1.21 -14.97 30.87
C LEU A 267 2.68 -14.61 31.11
N LYS A 268 3.57 -15.60 31.28
CA LYS A 268 5.02 -15.37 31.45
C LYS A 268 5.60 -14.63 30.25
N SER A 269 6.51 -13.68 30.49
CA SER A 269 7.10 -12.84 29.44
C SER A 269 7.91 -13.65 28.41
N ASN A 270 8.56 -14.72 28.86
CA ASN A 270 9.36 -15.62 28.04
C ASN A 270 8.59 -16.81 27.46
N TRP A 271 7.29 -16.92 27.73
CA TRP A 271 6.49 -18.00 27.15
C TRP A 271 6.36 -17.83 25.63
N ARG A 272 6.44 -18.96 24.95
CA ARG A 272 6.23 -19.13 23.52
C ARG A 272 5.30 -20.31 23.32
N PRO A 273 4.44 -20.28 22.28
CA PRO A 273 3.60 -21.41 21.97
C PRO A 273 4.45 -22.60 21.52
N PHE A 274 3.92 -23.81 21.68
CA PHE A 274 4.58 -25.06 21.32
C PHE A 274 4.97 -25.12 19.83
N ASP A 275 4.22 -24.43 18.98
CA ASP A 275 4.38 -24.36 17.53
C ASP A 275 5.02 -23.05 17.05
N VAL A 276 5.75 -22.36 17.92
CA VAL A 276 6.50 -21.16 17.56
C VAL A 276 7.35 -21.37 16.30
N VAL A 277 7.24 -20.42 15.36
CA VAL A 277 7.97 -20.46 14.10
C VAL A 277 9.33 -19.80 14.25
N ASN A 278 10.38 -20.49 13.80
CA ASN A 278 11.70 -19.91 13.69
C ASN A 278 11.83 -19.10 12.40
N ILE A 279 12.01 -17.78 12.52
CA ILE A 279 12.10 -16.83 11.41
C ILE A 279 13.23 -17.18 10.40
N ASN A 280 14.28 -17.87 10.85
CA ASN A 280 15.40 -18.22 9.98
C ASN A 280 15.14 -19.47 9.14
N THR A 281 14.37 -20.42 9.67
CA THR A 281 14.15 -21.72 9.04
C THR A 281 12.75 -21.87 8.47
N GLY A 282 11.77 -21.09 8.91
CA GLY A 282 10.36 -21.21 8.52
C GLY A 282 9.68 -22.44 9.12
N LYS A 283 10.33 -23.07 10.11
CA LYS A 283 9.87 -24.30 10.74
C LYS A 283 9.34 -24.01 12.13
N THR A 284 8.29 -24.71 12.51
CA THR A 284 7.80 -24.77 13.90
C THR A 284 8.84 -25.47 14.78
N ALA A 285 8.66 -25.41 16.10
CA ALA A 285 9.52 -26.16 17.03
C ALA A 285 9.47 -27.69 16.81
N THR A 286 8.40 -28.20 16.20
CA THR A 286 8.24 -29.61 15.81
C THR A 286 8.89 -29.95 14.47
N GLY A 287 9.48 -28.98 13.76
CA GLY A 287 10.18 -29.17 12.50
C GLY A 287 9.31 -29.15 11.25
N ILE A 288 8.01 -28.87 11.41
CA ILE A 288 7.04 -28.74 10.31
C ILE A 288 7.22 -27.38 9.65
N ASP A 289 7.17 -27.33 8.32
CA ASP A 289 7.19 -26.06 7.58
C ASP A 289 5.89 -25.28 7.82
N PHE A 290 6.00 -23.98 8.11
CA PHE A 290 4.86 -23.11 8.38
C PHE A 290 3.81 -23.11 7.26
N ASP A 291 4.22 -23.26 6.01
CA ASP A 291 3.31 -23.35 4.86
C ASP A 291 2.43 -24.61 4.86
N ASN A 292 2.88 -25.67 5.54
CA ASN A 292 2.19 -26.97 5.62
C ASN A 292 1.62 -27.23 7.02
N TYR A 293 1.64 -26.21 7.88
CA TYR A 293 1.19 -26.35 9.25
C TYR A 293 -0.33 -26.16 9.32
N ASP A 294 -1.05 -27.26 9.51
CA ASP A 294 -2.49 -27.24 9.76
C ASP A 294 -2.73 -27.12 11.26
N TYR A 295 -3.19 -25.94 11.69
CA TYR A 295 -3.44 -25.66 13.10
C TYR A 295 -4.80 -26.20 13.50
N ASP A 296 -4.81 -27.25 14.31
CA ASP A 296 -6.00 -27.72 15.00
C ASP A 296 -6.05 -27.13 16.41
N SER A 297 -6.97 -26.18 16.61
CA SER A 297 -7.18 -25.55 17.91
C SER A 297 -7.63 -26.50 19.01
N ASN A 298 -8.21 -27.67 18.65
CA ASN A 298 -8.70 -28.64 19.62
C ASN A 298 -7.58 -29.51 20.21
N SER A 299 -6.41 -29.52 19.58
CA SER A 299 -5.24 -30.26 20.03
C SER A 299 -4.10 -29.36 20.54
N ASP A 300 -4.36 -28.06 20.73
CA ASP A 300 -3.36 -27.12 21.22
C ASP A 300 -3.00 -27.42 22.70
N PRO A 301 -1.78 -27.93 23.00
CA PRO A 301 -1.34 -28.25 24.36
C PRO A 301 -1.13 -27.00 25.23
N ASP A 302 -1.21 -25.80 24.65
CA ASP A 302 -1.16 -24.54 25.35
C ASP A 302 -2.53 -23.94 25.69
N LEU A 303 -3.62 -24.50 25.17
CA LEU A 303 -4.96 -24.08 25.51
C LEU A 303 -5.26 -24.43 26.98
N VAL A 304 -5.76 -23.45 27.73
CA VAL A 304 -6.21 -23.63 29.10
C VAL A 304 -7.72 -23.51 29.12
N ALA A 305 -8.40 -24.58 29.53
CA ALA A 305 -9.82 -24.53 29.83
C ALA A 305 -10.02 -23.91 31.22
N PHE A 306 -10.86 -22.89 31.31
CA PHE A 306 -11.23 -22.26 32.56
C PHE A 306 -12.55 -22.85 33.07
N SER A 307 -12.70 -22.93 34.39
CA SER A 307 -14.00 -23.24 35.00
C SER A 307 -14.98 -22.11 34.72
N ASP A 308 -16.23 -22.45 34.38
CA ASP A 308 -17.29 -21.46 34.15
C ASP A 308 -17.66 -20.72 35.46
N THR A 309 -17.45 -21.36 36.62
CA THR A 309 -17.72 -20.80 37.95
C THR A 309 -16.44 -20.64 38.78
N LEU A 310 -16.44 -19.62 39.65
CA LEU A 310 -15.42 -19.43 40.70
C LEU A 310 -15.92 -19.96 42.03
N GLN A 311 -15.00 -20.49 42.84
CA GLN A 311 -15.28 -20.86 44.23
C GLN A 311 -15.01 -19.68 45.17
N ASN A 312 -15.88 -19.50 46.15
CA ASN A 312 -15.64 -18.63 47.30
C ASN A 312 -14.64 -19.34 48.27
N SER A 313 -13.97 -18.56 49.10
CA SER A 313 -13.11 -18.99 50.22
C SER A 313 -13.73 -20.05 51.15
N ASN A 314 -15.07 -20.09 51.24
CA ASN A 314 -15.82 -21.09 52.01
C ASN A 314 -16.10 -22.40 51.23
N GLY A 315 -15.63 -22.51 49.98
CA GLY A 315 -15.81 -23.68 49.11
C GLY A 315 -17.13 -23.74 48.35
N SER A 316 -18.03 -22.75 48.50
CA SER A 316 -19.27 -22.69 47.71
C SER A 316 -19.00 -22.08 46.33
N ASP A 317 -19.60 -22.66 45.29
CA ASP A 317 -19.55 -22.09 43.94
C ASP A 317 -20.29 -20.75 43.88
N MET A 318 -19.84 -19.89 42.97
CA MET A 318 -20.50 -18.66 42.60
C MET A 318 -21.89 -18.99 42.06
N HIS A 319 -22.93 -18.64 42.83
CA HIS A 319 -24.32 -18.95 42.48
C HIS A 319 -24.68 -18.23 41.18
N ASP A 320 -25.02 -18.98 40.13
CA ASP A 320 -25.66 -18.42 38.94
C ASP A 320 -27.05 -17.93 39.34
N SER A 321 -27.22 -16.62 39.47
CA SER A 321 -28.50 -16.01 39.77
C SER A 321 -29.37 -16.04 38.51
N SER A 322 -29.85 -17.23 38.15
CA SER A 322 -30.74 -17.47 37.03
C SER A 322 -31.99 -18.28 37.45
N ALA A 323 -32.55 -18.05 38.65
CA ALA A 323 -33.98 -18.31 38.93
C ALA A 323 -34.46 -17.72 40.27
N GLU A 324 -35.63 -17.07 40.19
CA GLU A 324 -36.64 -16.88 41.25
C GLU A 324 -36.32 -16.02 42.49
N MET A 325 -36.63 -14.74 42.31
CA MET A 325 -37.25 -13.80 43.24
C MET A 325 -37.78 -14.41 44.57
N SER A 326 -36.97 -14.32 45.62
CA SER A 326 -37.46 -14.24 47.00
C SER A 326 -36.69 -13.14 47.75
N ASN A 327 -37.46 -12.27 48.39
CA ASN A 327 -36.98 -11.11 49.16
C ASN A 327 -36.03 -11.57 50.28
N GLU A 328 -34.77 -11.16 50.22
CA GLU A 328 -33.99 -10.61 51.34
C GLU A 328 -32.58 -10.25 50.87
N THR A 329 -32.32 -8.94 50.77
CA THR A 329 -30.99 -8.29 50.76
C THR A 329 -29.82 -9.08 50.12
N GLU A 330 -30.01 -9.67 48.94
CA GLU A 330 -28.92 -10.28 48.20
C GLU A 330 -28.18 -9.23 47.37
N THR A 331 -26.90 -9.17 47.67
CA THR A 331 -25.94 -8.14 47.32
C THR A 331 -25.77 -7.97 45.82
N THR A 332 -25.74 -6.71 45.38
CA THR A 332 -25.22 -6.22 44.09
C THR A 332 -23.77 -6.66 43.77
N ALA A 333 -23.14 -7.44 44.65
CA ALA A 333 -21.77 -7.95 44.57
C ALA A 333 -21.65 -9.28 43.80
N GLY A 334 -22.68 -10.14 43.79
CA GLY A 334 -22.63 -11.47 43.15
C GLY A 334 -22.60 -11.41 41.63
N THR A 335 -23.48 -10.60 41.02
CA THR A 335 -23.55 -10.40 39.56
C THR A 335 -22.30 -9.71 39.00
N ASN A 336 -21.63 -8.90 39.82
CA ASN A 336 -20.38 -8.23 39.43
C ASN A 336 -19.21 -9.22 39.35
N ALA A 337 -19.12 -10.17 40.28
CA ALA A 337 -17.97 -11.07 40.34
C ALA A 337 -17.99 -12.14 39.23
N ALA A 338 -19.17 -12.62 38.79
CA ALA A 338 -19.27 -13.51 37.63
C ALA A 338 -18.84 -12.82 36.34
N GLN A 339 -19.24 -11.56 36.16
CA GLN A 339 -18.78 -10.73 35.05
C GLN A 339 -17.26 -10.49 35.13
N GLN A 340 -16.73 -10.14 36.30
CA GLN A 340 -15.28 -9.95 36.51
C GLN A 340 -14.48 -11.22 36.21
N TRP A 341 -15.02 -12.40 36.49
CA TRP A 341 -14.41 -13.69 36.15
C TRP A 341 -14.38 -13.92 34.64
N SER A 342 -15.51 -13.74 33.98
CA SER A 342 -15.62 -13.82 32.52
C SER A 342 -14.68 -12.82 31.81
N ASP A 343 -14.59 -11.60 32.33
CA ASP A 343 -13.68 -10.57 31.83
C ASP A 343 -12.20 -10.95 32.05
N LEU A 344 -11.88 -11.61 33.16
CA LEU A 344 -10.53 -12.09 33.45
C LEU A 344 -10.13 -13.22 32.48
N GLN A 345 -11.02 -14.19 32.27
CA GLN A 345 -10.82 -15.25 31.27
C GLN A 345 -10.63 -14.65 29.88
N THR A 346 -11.47 -13.69 29.50
CA THR A 346 -11.37 -12.97 28.23
C THR A 346 -10.02 -12.24 28.09
N ALA A 347 -9.56 -11.55 29.14
CA ALA A 347 -8.26 -10.90 29.14
C ALA A 347 -7.11 -11.90 28.98
N TRP A 348 -7.18 -13.06 29.63
CA TRP A 348 -6.21 -14.13 29.48
C TRP A 348 -6.21 -14.73 28.07
N THR A 349 -7.38 -15.03 27.51
CA THR A 349 -7.53 -15.55 26.14
C THR A 349 -7.00 -14.55 25.10
N ASN A 350 -7.28 -13.26 25.28
CA ASN A 350 -6.76 -12.20 24.39
C ASN A 350 -5.22 -12.12 24.42
N ILE A 351 -4.59 -12.33 25.58
CA ILE A 351 -3.12 -12.38 25.69
C ILE A 351 -2.58 -13.61 24.95
N PHE A 352 -3.20 -14.77 25.15
CA PHE A 352 -2.82 -16.01 24.49
C PHE A 352 -2.87 -15.87 22.96
N GLN A 353 -4.01 -15.42 22.42
CA GLN A 353 -4.20 -15.19 20.98
C GLN A 353 -3.18 -14.18 20.43
N ALA A 354 -2.99 -13.04 21.10
CA ALA A 354 -2.04 -12.02 20.66
C ALA A 354 -0.59 -12.54 20.62
N LYS A 355 -0.20 -13.42 21.55
CA LYS A 355 1.12 -14.06 21.53
C LYS A 355 1.24 -15.10 20.42
N ARG A 356 0.20 -15.92 20.20
CA ARG A 356 0.17 -16.89 19.08
C ARG A 356 0.30 -16.18 17.73
N GLU A 357 -0.49 -15.13 17.50
CA GLU A 357 -0.40 -14.34 16.25
C GLU A 357 1.01 -13.77 16.03
N ILE A 358 1.71 -13.32 17.09
CA ILE A 358 3.10 -12.85 16.96
C ILE A 358 4.02 -14.02 16.57
N TYR A 359 4.01 -15.10 17.34
CA TYR A 359 5.02 -16.16 17.29
C TYR A 359 4.79 -17.22 16.21
N VAL A 360 3.57 -17.34 15.72
CA VAL A 360 3.18 -18.30 14.69
C VAL A 360 2.97 -17.55 13.39
N ASP A 361 1.96 -16.67 13.32
CA ASP A 361 1.55 -16.05 12.05
C ASP A 361 2.55 -15.01 11.56
N ILE A 362 2.86 -14.00 12.38
CA ILE A 362 3.76 -12.91 11.97
C ILE A 362 5.18 -13.44 11.77
N TYR A 363 5.68 -14.31 12.65
CA TYR A 363 7.00 -14.92 12.49
C TYR A 363 7.07 -15.85 11.28
N GLY A 364 5.99 -16.59 10.98
CA GLY A 364 5.86 -17.36 9.75
C GLY A 364 5.94 -16.47 8.51
N GLN A 365 5.20 -15.36 8.48
CA GLN A 365 5.25 -14.39 7.38
C GLN A 365 6.65 -13.75 7.22
N LEU A 366 7.30 -13.36 8.33
CA LEU A 366 8.67 -12.85 8.30
C LEU A 366 9.65 -13.90 7.75
N SER A 367 9.47 -15.17 8.11
CA SER A 367 10.28 -16.24 7.55
C SER A 367 10.05 -16.43 6.05
N LYS A 368 8.81 -16.32 5.57
CA LYS A 368 8.50 -16.39 4.14
C LYS A 368 9.21 -15.29 3.38
N ILE A 369 9.17 -14.05 3.87
CA ILE A 369 9.88 -12.92 3.26
C ILE A 369 11.38 -13.21 3.20
N LYS A 370 11.97 -13.69 4.29
CA LYS A 370 13.40 -14.02 4.35
C LYS A 370 13.81 -15.15 3.40
N HIS A 371 13.01 -16.21 3.31
CA HIS A 371 13.25 -17.31 2.37
C HIS A 371 13.03 -16.89 0.92
N GLN A 372 12.01 -16.07 0.67
CA GLN A 372 11.79 -15.45 -0.63
C GLN A 372 13.03 -14.64 -1.03
N GLU A 373 13.58 -13.78 -0.17
CA GLU A 373 14.82 -13.04 -0.44
C GLU A 373 16.01 -13.95 -0.79
N ASN A 374 16.16 -15.08 -0.10
CA ASN A 374 17.25 -16.04 -0.38
C ASN A 374 17.10 -16.75 -1.73
N ASN A 375 15.85 -17.06 -2.12
CA ASN A 375 15.52 -17.79 -3.35
C ASN A 375 15.25 -16.86 -4.53
N ILE A 376 15.03 -15.57 -4.29
CA ILE A 376 14.57 -14.58 -5.26
C ILE A 376 15.46 -14.58 -6.49
N PHE A 377 16.78 -14.66 -6.30
CA PHE A 377 17.75 -14.61 -7.39
C PHE A 377 17.55 -15.76 -8.39
N SER A 378 17.35 -16.99 -7.89
CA SER A 378 17.17 -18.17 -8.75
C SER A 378 15.85 -18.14 -9.53
N GLN A 379 14.85 -17.43 -9.01
CA GLN A 379 13.52 -17.31 -9.62
C GLN A 379 13.36 -16.02 -10.43
N THR A 380 14.30 -15.09 -10.28
CA THR A 380 14.24 -13.79 -10.96
C THR A 380 14.63 -13.95 -12.41
N THR A 381 13.88 -13.28 -13.26
CA THR A 381 14.22 -13.15 -14.67
C THR A 381 14.34 -11.68 -15.02
N VAL A 382 15.40 -11.35 -15.76
CA VAL A 382 15.64 -10.00 -16.27
C VAL A 382 15.28 -9.97 -17.75
N GLY A 383 14.38 -9.06 -18.12
CA GLY A 383 13.98 -8.84 -19.50
C GLY A 383 15.11 -8.24 -20.33
N LYS A 384 15.03 -8.38 -21.65
CA LYS A 384 15.99 -7.73 -22.56
C LYS A 384 15.95 -6.22 -22.33
N GLN A 385 17.13 -5.60 -22.34
CA GLN A 385 17.22 -4.15 -22.38
C GLN A 385 16.54 -3.66 -23.67
N SER A 386 15.45 -2.93 -23.52
CA SER A 386 14.84 -2.24 -24.64
C SER A 386 15.37 -0.82 -24.66
N ASN A 387 16.04 -0.44 -25.76
CA ASN A 387 16.19 0.96 -26.08
C ASN A 387 14.79 1.53 -26.32
N VAL A 388 14.49 2.67 -25.71
CA VAL A 388 13.23 3.36 -25.98
C VAL A 388 13.21 3.75 -27.45
N VAL A 389 12.25 3.22 -28.20
CA VAL A 389 12.08 3.54 -29.61
C VAL A 389 11.46 4.94 -29.68
N LEU A 390 12.29 5.95 -29.97
CA LEU A 390 11.86 7.28 -30.33
C LEU A 390 11.19 7.20 -31.72
N ARG A 391 9.86 7.18 -31.78
CA ARG A 391 9.16 7.48 -33.03
C ARG A 391 9.03 9.00 -33.17
N SER A 392 9.86 9.58 -34.04
CA SER A 392 9.56 10.90 -34.61
C SER A 392 8.21 10.82 -35.33
N PRO A 393 7.40 11.89 -35.34
CA PRO A 393 6.27 11.97 -36.25
C PRO A 393 6.82 11.87 -37.68
N VAL A 394 6.33 10.89 -38.43
CA VAL A 394 6.46 10.87 -39.89
C VAL A 394 5.71 12.10 -40.39
N GLU A 395 6.45 13.09 -40.89
CA GLU A 395 5.88 14.08 -41.80
C GLU A 395 5.41 13.30 -43.03
N VAL A 396 4.09 13.24 -43.18
CA VAL A 396 3.47 12.83 -44.43
C VAL A 396 3.33 14.14 -45.21
N ASP A 397 4.15 14.29 -46.25
CA ASP A 397 3.90 15.27 -47.31
C ASP A 397 2.56 15.00 -48.00
#